data_AF-A0A914AXS1-F1
#
_entry.id   AF-A0A914AXS1-F1
#
_cell.length_a   1.000
_cell.length_b   1.000
_cell.length_c   1.000
_cell.angle_alpha   90.00
_cell.angle_beta   90.00
_cell.angle_gamma   90.00
#
_symmetry.space_group_name_H-M   'P 1'
#
loop_
_entity.id
_entity.type
_entity.pdbx_description
1 polymer ?
#
loop_
_entity_poly.entity_id
_entity_poly.type
_entity_poly.pdbx_seq_one_letter_code
_entity_poly.pdbx_strand_id
1 'polypeptide(L)'
;MSLRTADARARENQAKFIQQRINNVEKHFADLCQQFSAYSRKVARVRDKGDVLAKSVLTYAGSEASSTKSGLTGFAEKLSSVSDYRQAMVDRLSQRVVHPLTLYGQNFKHTREDMKATFAARTKEINEQKKLENIRKKNPNNRQQIAQAESKLQRANVDASRTSRNLEDQMDSFERKRLQDLKSILSEFVKIEMLFHSKALEVYTEAWQHLHAISDEDDLEEFRNSLRPFNATTGSTSSNLANSRTSLNSTDRSNKPTAASFTSSSRQKHGKDRLDTSRIVDMEEDDEDEDDEEDDDEYDDEDDESQ
;
A
#
# COMPACT_ATOMS: atom_id res chain seq x y z
N MET A 1 -50.39 -27.68 -8.59
CA MET A 1 -48.94 -27.87 -8.36
C MET A 1 -48.72 -28.25 -6.90
N SER A 2 -48.01 -29.33 -6.61
CA SER A 2 -47.82 -29.82 -5.23
C SER A 2 -46.88 -28.88 -4.45
N LEU A 3 -47.17 -28.59 -3.16
CA LEU A 3 -46.30 -27.84 -2.24
C LEU A 3 -44.82 -28.27 -2.30
N ARG A 4 -44.56 -29.56 -2.56
CA ARG A 4 -43.22 -30.14 -2.67
C ARG A 4 -42.42 -29.65 -3.88
N THR A 5 -43.11 -29.35 -4.98
CA THR A 5 -42.46 -28.78 -6.18
C THR A 5 -42.11 -27.31 -6.00
N ALA A 6 -42.83 -26.59 -5.13
CA ALA A 6 -42.53 -25.21 -4.78
C ALA A 6 -41.30 -25.13 -3.86
N ASP A 7 -41.21 -25.98 -2.82
CA ASP A 7 -40.05 -26.06 -1.92
C ASP A 7 -38.76 -26.44 -2.66
N ALA A 8 -38.83 -27.39 -3.59
CA ALA A 8 -37.68 -27.78 -4.39
C ALA A 8 -37.15 -26.62 -5.26
N ARG A 9 -38.04 -25.84 -5.87
CA ARG A 9 -37.66 -24.66 -6.66
C ARG A 9 -37.10 -23.53 -5.79
N ALA A 10 -37.72 -23.25 -4.64
CA ALA A 10 -37.24 -22.22 -3.72
C ALA A 10 -35.79 -22.47 -3.28
N ARG A 11 -35.49 -23.72 -2.88
CA ARG A 11 -34.13 -24.11 -2.50
C ARG A 11 -33.15 -24.12 -3.67
N GLU A 12 -33.59 -24.38 -4.90
CA GLU A 12 -32.73 -24.29 -6.09
C GLU A 12 -32.36 -22.83 -6.39
N ASN A 13 -33.33 -21.92 -6.28
CA ASN A 13 -33.11 -20.49 -6.45
C ASN A 13 -32.16 -19.94 -5.39
N GLN A 14 -32.33 -20.34 -4.12
CA GLN A 14 -31.42 -19.96 -3.03
C GLN A 14 -29.97 -20.38 -3.33
N ALA A 15 -29.76 -21.61 -3.79
CA ALA A 15 -28.42 -22.11 -4.07
C ALA A 15 -27.76 -21.40 -5.27
N LYS A 16 -28.54 -21.08 -6.31
CA LYS A 16 -28.09 -20.25 -7.44
C LYS A 16 -27.71 -18.84 -6.99
N PHE A 17 -28.54 -18.23 -6.12
CA PHE A 17 -28.28 -16.91 -5.57
C PHE A 17 -26.97 -16.87 -4.78
N ILE A 18 -26.75 -17.84 -3.88
CA ILE A 18 -25.50 -17.94 -3.09
C ILE A 18 -24.29 -18.08 -4.02
N GLN A 19 -24.38 -18.94 -5.04
CA GLN A 19 -23.27 -19.15 -5.98
C GLN A 19 -22.94 -17.88 -6.76
N GLN A 20 -23.97 -17.20 -7.30
CA GLN A 20 -23.79 -15.94 -8.02
C GLN A 20 -23.18 -14.88 -7.11
N ARG A 21 -23.62 -14.83 -5.85
CA ARG A 21 -23.12 -13.86 -4.89
C ARG A 21 -21.63 -14.07 -4.58
N ILE A 22 -21.21 -15.30 -4.31
CA ILE A 22 -19.80 -15.64 -4.07
C ILE A 22 -18.95 -15.31 -5.30
N ASN A 23 -19.36 -15.74 -6.49
CA ASN A 23 -18.64 -15.47 -7.73
C ASN A 23 -18.49 -13.96 -7.99
N ASN A 24 -19.54 -13.19 -7.70
CA ASN A 24 -19.51 -11.73 -7.86
C ASN A 24 -18.53 -11.07 -6.89
N VAL A 25 -18.55 -11.47 -5.62
CA VAL A 25 -17.61 -10.94 -4.62
C VAL A 25 -16.17 -11.35 -4.96
N GLU A 26 -15.94 -12.60 -5.35
CA GLU A 26 -14.63 -13.13 -5.75
C GLU A 26 -14.05 -12.34 -6.92
N LYS A 27 -14.83 -12.15 -7.99
CA LYS A 27 -14.42 -11.37 -9.16
C LYS A 27 -13.98 -9.97 -8.77
N HIS A 28 -14.80 -9.24 -8.00
CA HIS A 28 -14.49 -7.85 -7.66
C HIS A 28 -13.36 -7.73 -6.65
N PHE A 29 -13.22 -8.66 -5.70
CA PHE A 29 -12.11 -8.63 -4.75
C PHE A 29 -10.78 -8.98 -5.43
N ALA A 30 -10.78 -9.89 -6.41
CA ALA A 30 -9.61 -10.18 -7.24
C ALA A 30 -9.18 -8.96 -8.06
N ASP A 31 -10.14 -8.30 -8.72
CA ASP A 31 -9.88 -7.06 -9.48
C ASP A 31 -9.33 -5.96 -8.58
N LEU A 32 -9.97 -5.68 -7.43
CA LEU A 32 -9.46 -4.72 -6.45
C LEU A 32 -8.04 -5.08 -5.98
N CYS A 33 -7.75 -6.36 -5.74
CA CYS A 33 -6.42 -6.81 -5.35
C CYS A 33 -5.38 -6.48 -6.43
N GLN A 34 -5.70 -6.75 -7.69
CA GLN A 34 -4.84 -6.44 -8.83
C GLN A 34 -4.60 -4.92 -8.94
N GLN A 35 -5.66 -4.12 -8.89
CA GLN A 35 -5.58 -2.66 -9.01
C GLN A 35 -4.78 -2.03 -7.86
N PHE A 36 -5.03 -2.43 -6.59
CA PHE A 36 -4.27 -1.90 -5.46
C PHE A 36 -2.80 -2.36 -5.46
N SER A 37 -2.52 -3.56 -5.97
CA SER A 37 -1.13 -4.04 -6.13
C SER A 37 -0.39 -3.21 -7.19
N ALA A 38 -1.01 -2.97 -8.35
CA ALA A 38 -0.45 -2.14 -9.40
C ALA A 38 -0.24 -0.69 -8.92
N TYR A 39 -1.23 -0.12 -8.24
CA TYR A 39 -1.14 1.20 -7.61
C TYR A 39 0.07 1.27 -6.65
N SER A 40 0.19 0.32 -5.73
CA SER A 40 1.31 0.28 -4.77
C SER A 40 2.67 0.19 -5.46
N ARG A 41 2.80 -0.58 -6.55
CA ARG A 41 4.02 -0.63 -7.38
C ARG A 41 4.32 0.71 -8.05
N LYS A 42 3.32 1.38 -8.63
CA LYS A 42 3.51 2.70 -9.25
C LYS A 42 3.93 3.76 -8.22
N VAL A 43 3.38 3.73 -7.01
CA VAL A 43 3.84 4.60 -5.89
C VAL A 43 5.30 4.32 -5.52
N ALA A 44 5.73 3.05 -5.50
CA ALA A 44 7.14 2.70 -5.28
C ALA A 44 8.06 3.25 -6.40
N ARG A 45 7.62 3.21 -7.67
CA ARG A 45 8.38 3.82 -8.78
C ARG A 45 8.52 5.35 -8.61
N VAL A 46 7.48 6.03 -8.11
CA VAL A 46 7.55 7.47 -7.80
C VAL A 46 8.56 7.75 -6.67
N ARG A 47 8.65 6.89 -5.65
CA ARG A 47 9.71 6.97 -4.62
C ARG A 47 11.09 6.89 -5.28
N ASP A 48 11.32 5.90 -6.14
CA ASP A 48 12.62 5.70 -6.79
C ASP A 48 13.06 6.90 -7.61
N LYS A 49 12.13 7.47 -8.40
CA LYS A 49 12.40 8.70 -9.16
C LYS A 49 12.63 9.91 -8.25
N GLY A 50 11.93 9.98 -7.11
CA GLY A 50 12.18 10.98 -6.08
C GLY A 50 13.60 10.94 -5.54
N ASP A 51 14.14 9.75 -5.27
CA ASP A 51 15.52 9.58 -4.80
C ASP A 51 16.56 9.95 -5.85
N VAL A 52 16.31 9.58 -7.12
CA VAL A 52 17.15 9.99 -8.25
C VAL A 52 17.17 11.51 -8.38
N LEU A 53 16.00 12.17 -8.28
CA LEU A 53 15.90 13.62 -8.37
C LEU A 53 16.66 14.32 -7.22
N ALA A 54 16.48 13.87 -5.98
CA ALA A 54 17.19 14.40 -4.82
C ALA A 54 18.71 14.29 -4.99
N LYS A 55 19.20 13.14 -5.50
CA LYS A 55 20.62 12.94 -5.78
C LYS A 55 21.15 13.87 -6.86
N SER A 56 20.41 14.09 -7.94
CA SER A 56 20.80 15.01 -9.01
C SER A 56 20.92 16.45 -8.49
N VAL A 57 19.95 16.90 -7.69
CA VAL A 57 19.99 18.25 -7.08
C VAL A 57 21.17 18.37 -6.12
N LEU A 58 21.42 17.37 -5.27
CA LEU A 58 22.56 17.37 -4.36
C LEU A 58 23.91 17.40 -5.10
N THR A 59 23.99 16.71 -6.23
CA THR A 59 25.20 16.73 -7.08
C THR A 59 25.44 18.13 -7.63
N TYR A 60 24.40 18.78 -8.14
CA TYR A 60 24.49 20.16 -8.65
C TYR A 60 24.83 21.16 -7.55
N ALA A 61 24.24 21.01 -6.35
CA ALA A 61 24.58 21.83 -5.19
C ALA A 61 26.09 21.85 -4.90
N GLY A 62 26.79 20.74 -5.17
CA GLY A 62 28.24 20.63 -4.97
C GLY A 62 29.09 21.58 -5.81
N SER A 63 28.58 22.04 -6.96
CA SER A 63 29.28 22.96 -7.87
C SER A 63 28.90 24.44 -7.68
N GLU A 64 27.93 24.73 -6.83
CA GLU A 64 27.37 26.08 -6.66
C GLU A 64 28.07 26.88 -5.54
N ALA A 65 27.86 28.20 -5.57
CA ALA A 65 28.31 29.13 -4.55
C ALA A 65 27.63 28.87 -3.19
N SER A 66 28.20 29.40 -2.11
CA SER A 66 27.93 28.95 -0.74
C SER A 66 26.45 28.99 -0.35
N SER A 67 25.72 30.04 -0.75
CA SER A 67 24.30 30.22 -0.40
C SER A 67 23.41 29.25 -1.18
N THR A 68 23.54 29.22 -2.51
CA THR A 68 22.82 28.28 -3.39
C THR A 68 23.13 26.82 -3.03
N LYS A 69 24.39 26.49 -2.78
CA LYS A 69 24.81 25.17 -2.31
C LYS A 69 24.09 24.75 -1.04
N SER A 70 24.00 25.64 -0.06
CA SER A 70 23.30 25.38 1.20
C SER A 70 21.80 25.15 0.97
N GLY A 71 21.14 26.02 0.21
CA GLY A 71 19.70 25.90 -0.10
C GLY A 71 19.36 24.64 -0.88
N LEU A 72 20.13 24.30 -1.93
CA LEU A 72 19.94 23.09 -2.72
C LEU A 72 20.25 21.81 -1.93
N THR A 73 21.25 21.84 -1.04
CA THR A 73 21.54 20.71 -0.15
C THR A 73 20.35 20.45 0.78
N GLY A 74 19.84 21.49 1.45
CA GLY A 74 18.67 21.36 2.32
C GLY A 74 17.41 20.91 1.58
N PHE A 75 17.17 21.46 0.38
CA PHE A 75 16.06 21.01 -0.48
C PHE A 75 16.18 19.51 -0.84
N ALA A 76 17.36 19.06 -1.27
CA ALA A 76 17.60 17.67 -1.63
C ALA A 76 17.37 16.73 -0.44
N GLU A 77 17.83 17.09 0.76
CA GLU A 77 17.59 16.33 2.00
C GLU A 77 16.09 16.19 2.32
N LYS A 78 15.31 17.27 2.16
CA LYS A 78 13.86 17.22 2.34
C LYS A 78 13.17 16.37 1.28
N LEU A 79 13.63 16.44 0.03
CA LEU A 79 13.09 15.61 -1.04
C LEU A 79 13.33 14.11 -0.79
N SER A 80 14.53 13.74 -0.33
CA SER A 80 14.82 12.36 0.14
C SER A 80 13.93 11.96 1.32
N SER A 81 13.68 12.87 2.26
CA SER A 81 12.78 12.61 3.39
C SER A 81 11.35 12.29 2.90
N VAL A 82 10.86 12.96 1.85
CA VAL A 82 9.55 12.62 1.24
C VAL A 82 9.55 11.20 0.67
N SER A 83 10.65 10.75 0.06
CA SER A 83 10.79 9.37 -0.41
C SER A 83 10.72 8.36 0.74
N ASP A 84 11.34 8.62 1.88
CA ASP A 84 11.24 7.76 3.07
C ASP A 84 9.79 7.63 3.55
N TYR A 85 9.04 8.74 3.58
CA TYR A 85 7.62 8.70 3.92
C TYR A 85 6.79 7.96 2.87
N ARG A 86 7.15 8.09 1.59
CA ARG A 86 6.52 7.32 0.50
C ARG A 86 6.83 5.83 0.61
N GLN A 87 8.02 5.45 1.07
CA GLN A 87 8.33 4.06 1.36
C GLN A 87 7.43 3.50 2.46
N ALA A 88 7.28 4.24 3.57
CA ALA A 88 6.37 3.84 4.64
C ALA A 88 4.90 3.74 4.16
N MET A 89 4.48 4.59 3.21
CA MET A 89 3.18 4.48 2.54
C MET A 89 3.05 3.18 1.75
N VAL A 90 4.04 2.84 0.91
CA VAL A 90 4.07 1.58 0.13
C VAL A 90 3.96 0.37 1.05
N ASP A 91 4.73 0.33 2.13
CA ASP A 91 4.71 -0.79 3.09
C ASP A 91 3.33 -0.94 3.74
N ARG A 92 2.69 0.18 4.09
CA ARG A 92 1.34 0.17 4.67
C ARG A 92 0.28 -0.26 3.65
N LEU A 93 0.36 0.20 2.39
CA LEU A 93 -0.54 -0.24 1.31
C LEU A 93 -0.46 -1.75 1.14
N SER A 94 0.76 -2.29 1.09
CA SER A 94 0.99 -3.73 0.98
C SER A 94 0.35 -4.50 2.15
N GLN A 95 0.58 -4.07 3.39
CA GLN A 95 0.13 -4.79 4.58
C GLN A 95 -1.36 -4.62 4.91
N ARG A 96 -1.93 -3.42 4.68
CA ARG A 96 -3.28 -3.05 5.16
C ARG A 96 -4.34 -3.06 4.07
N VAL A 97 -3.93 -3.07 2.80
CA VAL A 97 -4.86 -3.06 1.66
C VAL A 97 -4.68 -4.30 0.81
N VAL A 98 -3.47 -4.53 0.26
CA VAL A 98 -3.21 -5.63 -0.67
C VAL A 98 -3.27 -7.00 0.02
N HIS A 99 -2.59 -7.14 1.15
CA HIS A 99 -2.54 -8.43 1.85
C HIS A 99 -3.92 -8.94 2.31
N PRO A 100 -4.80 -8.12 2.92
CA PRO A 100 -6.17 -8.54 3.22
C PRO A 100 -6.96 -8.99 1.99
N LEU A 101 -6.84 -8.29 0.85
CA LEU A 101 -7.50 -8.68 -0.40
C LEU A 101 -6.95 -10.01 -0.95
N THR A 102 -5.64 -10.25 -0.80
CA THR A 102 -5.01 -11.52 -1.21
C THR A 102 -5.55 -12.71 -0.40
N LEU A 103 -5.75 -12.55 0.91
CA LEU A 103 -6.28 -13.59 1.78
C LEU A 103 -7.74 -13.98 1.45
N TYR A 104 -8.50 -13.08 0.82
CA TYR A 104 -9.88 -13.37 0.42
C TYR A 104 -9.98 -14.52 -0.59
N GLY A 105 -8.95 -14.75 -1.41
CA GLY A 105 -8.89 -15.93 -2.30
C GLY A 105 -9.07 -17.27 -1.57
N GLN A 106 -8.48 -17.40 -0.37
CA GLN A 106 -8.61 -18.63 0.44
C GLN A 106 -10.01 -18.75 1.05
N ASN A 107 -10.62 -17.63 1.45
CA ASN A 107 -11.95 -17.62 2.04
C ASN A 107 -13.01 -18.11 1.04
N PHE A 108 -12.94 -17.70 -0.24
CA PHE A 108 -13.86 -18.17 -1.28
C PHE A 108 -13.75 -19.69 -1.52
N LYS A 109 -12.53 -20.24 -1.41
CA LYS A 109 -12.31 -21.69 -1.56
C LYS A 109 -13.09 -22.48 -0.51
N HIS A 110 -13.02 -22.07 0.76
CA HIS A 110 -13.70 -22.74 1.86
C HIS A 110 -15.23 -22.66 1.71
N THR A 111 -15.77 -21.46 1.45
CA THR A 111 -17.23 -21.28 1.25
C THR A 111 -17.74 -22.11 0.07
N ARG A 112 -16.95 -22.28 -0.99
CA ARG A 112 -17.30 -23.12 -2.15
C ARG A 112 -17.29 -24.62 -1.83
N GLU A 113 -16.38 -25.08 -0.96
CA GLU A 113 -16.36 -26.47 -0.50
C GLU A 113 -17.62 -26.81 0.30
N ASP A 114 -18.08 -25.90 1.16
CA ASP A 114 -19.30 -26.06 1.94
C ASP A 114 -20.56 -26.06 1.07
N MET A 115 -20.61 -25.21 0.04
CA MET A 115 -21.67 -25.26 -0.97
C MET A 115 -21.73 -26.63 -1.66
N LYS A 116 -20.58 -27.15 -2.11
CA LYS A 116 -20.51 -28.48 -2.75
C LYS A 116 -21.03 -29.58 -1.82
N ALA A 117 -20.69 -29.53 -0.53
CA ALA A 117 -21.19 -30.47 0.47
C ALA A 117 -22.72 -30.41 0.59
N THR A 118 -23.30 -29.20 0.60
CA THR A 118 -24.76 -28.99 0.68
C THR A 118 -25.47 -29.53 -0.57
N PHE A 119 -24.92 -29.29 -1.76
CA PHE A 119 -25.46 -29.85 -3.01
C PHE A 119 -25.38 -31.39 -3.05
N ALA A 120 -24.31 -31.98 -2.53
CA ALA A 120 -24.16 -33.43 -2.47
C ALA A 120 -25.20 -34.07 -1.54
N ALA A 121 -25.40 -33.52 -0.33
CA ALA A 121 -26.43 -33.98 0.61
C ALA A 121 -27.84 -33.91 0.00
N ARG A 122 -28.13 -32.83 -0.74
CA ARG A 122 -29.40 -32.65 -1.44
C ARG A 122 -29.59 -33.61 -2.62
N THR A 123 -28.56 -33.83 -3.41
CA THR A 123 -28.60 -34.79 -4.53
C THR A 123 -28.88 -36.19 -4.01
N LYS A 124 -28.29 -36.54 -2.86
CA LYS A 124 -28.56 -37.81 -2.15
C LYS A 124 -30.01 -37.91 -1.68
N GLU A 125 -30.58 -36.85 -1.10
CA GLU A 125 -31.99 -36.79 -0.71
C GLU A 125 -32.92 -37.07 -1.90
N ILE A 126 -32.72 -36.36 -3.02
CA ILE A 126 -33.52 -36.53 -4.24
C ILE A 126 -33.42 -37.97 -4.78
N ASN A 127 -32.23 -38.56 -4.75
CA ASN A 127 -32.00 -39.91 -5.23
C ASN A 127 -32.67 -40.96 -4.34
N GLU A 128 -32.58 -40.84 -3.01
CA GLU A 128 -33.29 -41.73 -2.09
C GLU A 128 -34.81 -41.60 -2.23
N GLN A 129 -35.33 -40.41 -2.54
CA GLN A 129 -36.74 -40.20 -2.80
C GLN A 129 -37.21 -40.92 -4.08
N LYS A 130 -36.46 -40.78 -5.19
CA LYS A 130 -36.74 -41.52 -6.44
C LYS A 130 -36.69 -43.03 -6.23
N LYS A 131 -35.73 -43.52 -5.44
CA LYS A 131 -35.64 -44.95 -5.10
C LYS A 131 -36.87 -45.44 -4.34
N LEU A 132 -37.33 -44.69 -3.34
CA LEU A 132 -38.54 -45.03 -2.59
C LEU A 132 -39.79 -45.08 -3.48
N GLU A 133 -39.96 -44.10 -4.37
CA GLU A 133 -41.07 -44.07 -5.33
C GLU A 133 -41.05 -45.28 -6.28
N ASN A 134 -39.86 -45.66 -6.76
CA ASN A 134 -39.70 -46.83 -7.62
C ASN A 134 -40.00 -48.14 -6.90
N ILE A 135 -39.58 -48.30 -5.64
CA ILE A 135 -39.89 -49.48 -4.83
C ILE A 135 -41.40 -49.60 -4.60
N ARG A 136 -42.06 -48.48 -4.26
CA ARG A 136 -43.52 -48.45 -4.08
C ARG A 136 -44.28 -48.81 -5.35
N LYS A 137 -43.81 -48.39 -6.52
CA LYS A 137 -44.43 -48.73 -7.82
C LYS A 137 -44.22 -50.19 -8.21
N LYS A 138 -43.01 -50.73 -8.03
CA LYS A 138 -42.66 -52.08 -8.48
C LYS A 138 -43.11 -53.17 -7.52
N ASN A 139 -42.97 -52.94 -6.21
CA ASN A 139 -43.21 -53.93 -5.16
C ASN A 139 -44.12 -53.36 -4.05
N PRO A 140 -45.38 -53.02 -4.36
CA PRO A 140 -46.28 -52.36 -3.40
C PRO A 140 -46.54 -53.16 -2.12
N ASN A 141 -46.48 -54.50 -2.20
CA ASN A 141 -46.74 -55.39 -1.06
C ASN A 141 -45.48 -55.69 -0.21
N ASN A 142 -44.28 -55.29 -0.66
CA ASN A 142 -43.05 -55.54 0.09
C ASN A 142 -42.83 -54.49 1.19
N ARG A 143 -43.61 -54.62 2.27
CA ARG A 143 -43.64 -53.66 3.38
C ARG A 143 -42.28 -53.46 4.05
N GLN A 144 -41.47 -54.51 4.14
CA GLN A 144 -40.13 -54.44 4.74
C GLN A 144 -39.17 -53.61 3.88
N GLN A 145 -39.17 -53.81 2.57
CA GLN A 145 -38.31 -53.05 1.64
C GLN A 145 -38.70 -51.57 1.58
N ILE A 146 -40.01 -51.27 1.62
CA ILE A 146 -40.53 -49.90 1.69
C ILE A 146 -40.08 -49.23 3.00
N ALA A 147 -40.24 -49.88 4.15
CA ALA A 147 -39.84 -49.33 5.45
C ALA A 147 -38.33 -49.02 5.52
N GLN A 148 -37.48 -49.88 4.95
CA GLN A 148 -36.04 -49.62 4.88
C GLN A 148 -35.70 -48.41 4.00
N ALA A 149 -36.37 -48.27 2.85
CA ALA A 149 -36.17 -47.13 1.95
C ALA A 149 -36.68 -45.82 2.58
N GLU A 150 -37.79 -45.86 3.32
CA GLU A 150 -38.29 -44.73 4.10
C GLU A 150 -37.29 -44.27 5.17
N SER A 151 -36.69 -45.20 5.91
CA SER A 151 -35.63 -44.88 6.88
C SER A 151 -34.40 -44.24 6.23
N LYS A 152 -33.99 -44.71 5.04
CA LYS A 152 -32.89 -44.09 4.27
C LYS A 152 -33.23 -42.69 3.79
N LEU A 153 -34.43 -42.48 3.27
CA LEU A 153 -34.91 -41.17 2.86
C LEU A 153 -34.99 -40.20 4.04
N GLN A 154 -35.52 -40.64 5.18
CA GLN A 154 -35.61 -39.82 6.39
C GLN A 154 -34.22 -39.35 6.86
N ARG A 155 -33.22 -40.24 6.88
CA ARG A 155 -31.83 -39.85 7.18
C ARG A 155 -31.27 -38.84 6.19
N ALA A 156 -31.49 -39.05 4.89
CA ALA A 156 -31.02 -38.13 3.85
C ALA A 156 -31.71 -36.75 3.94
N ASN A 157 -33.00 -36.70 4.28
CA ASN A 157 -33.76 -35.47 4.46
C ASN A 157 -33.28 -34.67 5.70
N VAL A 158 -33.00 -35.36 6.82
CA VAL A 158 -32.43 -34.71 8.01
C VAL A 158 -31.05 -34.12 7.70
N ASP A 159 -30.20 -34.86 6.99
CA ASP A 159 -28.86 -34.41 6.59
C ASP A 159 -28.91 -33.21 5.63
N ALA A 160 -29.79 -33.25 4.62
CA ALA A 160 -30.02 -32.15 3.68
C ALA A 160 -30.57 -30.89 4.39
N SER A 161 -31.50 -31.06 5.34
CA SER A 161 -32.05 -29.94 6.12
C SER A 161 -30.99 -29.30 7.02
N ARG A 162 -30.16 -30.13 7.67
CA ARG A 162 -29.06 -29.66 8.52
C ARG A 162 -28.02 -28.88 7.73
N THR A 163 -27.55 -29.42 6.61
CA THR A 163 -26.54 -28.78 5.76
C THR A 163 -27.05 -27.48 5.13
N SER A 164 -28.34 -27.42 4.73
CA SER A 164 -28.97 -26.20 4.23
C SER A 164 -28.97 -25.07 5.27
N ARG A 165 -29.30 -25.38 6.53
CA ARG A 165 -29.30 -24.38 7.61
C ARG A 165 -27.89 -23.90 7.94
N ASN A 166 -26.92 -24.82 7.98
CA ASN A 166 -25.52 -24.45 8.17
C ASN A 166 -25.01 -23.52 7.05
N LEU A 167 -25.42 -23.78 5.79
CA LEU A 167 -25.06 -22.91 4.67
C LEU A 167 -25.66 -21.50 4.80
N GLU A 168 -26.90 -21.38 5.29
CA GLU A 168 -27.53 -20.07 5.56
C GLU A 168 -26.74 -19.28 6.61
N ASP A 169 -26.42 -19.90 7.75
CA ASP A 169 -25.66 -19.27 8.83
C ASP A 169 -24.24 -18.86 8.38
N GLN A 170 -23.59 -19.72 7.60
CA GLN A 170 -22.28 -19.43 7.00
C GLN A 170 -22.36 -18.27 6.00
N MET A 171 -23.42 -18.20 5.19
CA MET A 171 -23.58 -17.13 4.21
C MET A 171 -23.86 -15.78 4.87
N ASP A 172 -24.65 -15.75 5.96
CA ASP A 172 -24.85 -14.52 6.74
C ASP A 172 -23.53 -14.03 7.36
N SER A 173 -22.75 -14.95 7.95
CA SER A 173 -21.42 -14.65 8.48
C SER A 173 -20.47 -14.15 7.39
N PHE A 174 -20.46 -14.79 6.21
CA PHE A 174 -19.67 -14.39 5.06
C PHE A 174 -20.04 -12.96 4.60
N GLU A 175 -21.31 -12.64 4.42
CA GLU A 175 -21.74 -11.30 3.99
C GLU A 175 -21.39 -10.23 5.04
N ARG A 176 -21.63 -10.51 6.32
CA ARG A 176 -21.27 -9.60 7.40
C ARG A 176 -19.76 -9.31 7.39
N LYS A 177 -18.94 -10.36 7.31
CA LYS A 177 -17.48 -10.25 7.26
C LYS A 177 -17.03 -9.48 6.01
N ARG A 178 -17.58 -9.82 4.84
CA ARG A 178 -17.31 -9.13 3.57
C ARG A 178 -17.58 -7.63 3.64
N LEU A 179 -18.70 -7.24 4.24
CA LEU A 179 -19.06 -5.82 4.39
C LEU A 179 -18.11 -5.09 5.35
N GLN A 180 -17.78 -5.72 6.48
CA GLN A 180 -16.86 -5.15 7.46
C GLN A 180 -15.44 -5.01 6.91
N ASP A 181 -14.94 -6.05 6.25
CA ASP A 181 -13.59 -6.06 5.70
C ASP A 181 -13.47 -5.08 4.53
N LEU A 182 -14.46 -4.99 3.63
CA LEU A 182 -14.46 -3.98 2.55
C LEU A 182 -14.38 -2.57 3.13
N LYS A 183 -15.22 -2.27 4.13
CA LYS A 183 -15.20 -0.97 4.80
C LYS A 183 -13.83 -0.72 5.43
N SER A 184 -13.27 -1.72 6.11
CA SER A 184 -11.97 -1.63 6.78
C SER A 184 -10.85 -1.34 5.79
N ILE A 185 -10.73 -2.14 4.72
CA ILE A 185 -9.69 -2.04 3.69
C ILE A 185 -9.71 -0.66 3.03
N LEU A 186 -10.89 -0.21 2.58
CA LEU A 186 -11.01 1.10 1.95
C LEU A 186 -10.77 2.26 2.92
N SER A 187 -11.15 2.11 4.19
CA SER A 187 -10.85 3.11 5.22
C SER A 187 -9.35 3.19 5.51
N GLU A 188 -8.65 2.05 5.55
CA GLU A 188 -7.21 2.02 5.74
C GLU A 188 -6.47 2.65 4.56
N PHE A 189 -6.90 2.39 3.32
CA PHE A 189 -6.37 3.07 2.14
C PHE A 189 -6.44 4.60 2.29
N VAL A 190 -7.63 5.15 2.57
CA VAL A 190 -7.81 6.59 2.76
C VAL A 190 -6.93 7.14 3.89
N LYS A 191 -6.82 6.44 5.02
CA LYS A 191 -5.95 6.88 6.13
C LYS A 191 -4.48 6.90 5.74
N ILE A 192 -4.02 5.93 4.95
CA ILE A 192 -2.63 5.85 4.49
C ILE A 192 -2.32 7.05 3.58
N GLU A 193 -3.21 7.35 2.63
CA GLU A 193 -3.10 8.53 1.75
C GLU A 193 -3.06 9.83 2.57
N MET A 194 -4.00 10.01 3.50
CA MET A 194 -4.06 11.19 4.36
C MET A 194 -2.77 11.37 5.18
N LEU A 195 -2.24 10.28 5.73
CA LEU A 195 -1.02 10.32 6.53
C LEU A 195 0.20 10.68 5.68
N PHE A 196 0.32 10.12 4.48
CA PHE A 196 1.39 10.50 3.56
C PHE A 196 1.27 11.96 3.12
N HIS A 197 0.10 12.39 2.64
CA HIS A 197 -0.08 13.74 2.10
C HIS A 197 0.10 14.84 3.16
N SER A 198 -0.39 14.62 4.38
CA SER A 198 -0.15 15.56 5.48
C SER A 198 1.33 15.71 5.79
N LYS A 199 2.08 14.60 5.82
CA LYS A 199 3.52 14.67 6.07
C LYS A 199 4.29 15.24 4.88
N ALA A 200 3.90 14.90 3.66
CA ALA A 200 4.51 15.47 2.45
C ALA A 200 4.33 17.00 2.41
N LEU A 201 3.15 17.52 2.75
CA LEU A 201 2.90 18.96 2.82
C LEU A 201 3.84 19.67 3.80
N GLU A 202 4.01 19.11 5.00
CA GLU A 202 4.93 19.62 6.02
C GLU A 202 6.37 19.66 5.47
N VAL A 203 6.85 18.54 4.93
CA VAL A 203 8.24 18.42 4.44
C VAL A 203 8.49 19.29 3.21
N TYR A 204 7.54 19.40 2.28
CA TYR A 204 7.67 20.29 1.13
C TYR A 204 7.65 21.77 1.53
N THR A 205 6.96 22.12 2.61
CA THR A 205 7.01 23.48 3.16
C THR A 205 8.42 23.81 3.66
N GLU A 206 9.09 22.87 4.34
CA GLU A 206 10.49 23.02 4.74
C GLU A 206 11.43 23.06 3.53
N ALA A 207 11.20 22.22 2.51
CA ALA A 207 11.98 22.24 1.27
C ALA A 207 11.89 23.61 0.57
N TRP A 208 10.69 24.19 0.53
CA TRP A 208 10.46 25.52 -0.01
C TRP A 208 11.21 26.61 0.78
N GLN A 209 11.25 26.51 2.11
CA GLN A 209 12.00 27.43 2.96
C GLN A 209 13.51 27.40 2.68
N HIS A 210 14.09 26.21 2.45
CA HIS A 210 15.50 26.09 2.06
C HIS A 210 15.82 26.81 0.76
N LEU A 211 14.93 26.74 -0.24
CA LEU A 211 15.10 27.47 -1.50
C LEU A 211 14.98 28.99 -1.31
N HIS A 212 14.06 29.44 -0.45
CA HIS A 212 13.84 30.87 -0.20
C HIS A 212 14.90 31.50 0.71
N ALA A 213 15.73 30.67 1.35
CA ALA A 213 16.87 31.13 2.13
C ALA A 213 18.12 31.36 1.25
N ILE A 214 18.08 31.02 -0.04
CA ILE A 214 19.17 31.33 -0.98
C ILE A 214 19.29 32.85 -1.14
N SER A 215 20.51 33.34 -1.05
CA SER A 215 20.86 34.75 -1.13
C SER A 215 21.72 35.00 -2.37
N ASP A 216 21.09 35.55 -3.41
CA ASP A 216 21.78 35.89 -4.65
C ASP A 216 22.90 36.91 -4.43
N GLU A 217 22.76 37.83 -3.46
CA GLU A 217 23.80 38.85 -3.20
C GLU A 217 25.06 38.23 -2.58
N ASP A 218 24.90 37.26 -1.66
CA ASP A 218 26.05 36.56 -1.07
C ASP A 218 26.82 35.78 -2.15
N ASP A 219 26.09 35.06 -3.01
CA ASP A 219 26.68 34.29 -4.10
C ASP A 219 27.31 35.19 -5.17
N LEU A 220 26.68 36.34 -5.51
CA LEU A 220 27.26 37.33 -6.42
C LEU A 220 28.50 37.99 -5.83
N GLU A 221 28.57 38.23 -4.52
CA GLU A 221 29.77 38.73 -3.87
C GLU A 221 30.91 37.69 -3.93
N GLU A 222 30.62 36.41 -3.67
CA GLU A 222 31.58 35.31 -3.82
C GLU A 222 32.11 35.22 -5.26
N PHE A 223 31.23 35.32 -6.25
CA PHE A 223 31.59 35.34 -7.66
C PHE A 223 32.46 36.56 -8.04
N ARG A 224 32.06 37.77 -7.62
CA ARG A 224 32.83 39.02 -7.86
C ARG A 224 34.21 38.94 -7.22
N ASN A 225 34.32 38.37 -6.02
CA ASN A 225 35.61 38.18 -5.33
C ASN A 225 36.50 37.18 -6.08
N SER A 226 35.93 36.15 -6.69
CA SER A 226 36.65 35.16 -7.51
C SER A 226 37.10 35.71 -8.87
N LEU A 227 36.37 36.68 -9.43
CA LEU A 227 36.74 37.37 -10.67
C LEU A 227 37.90 38.35 -10.50
N ARG A 228 38.14 38.86 -9.28
CA ARG A 228 39.24 39.81 -9.03
C ARG A 228 40.56 39.08 -9.27
N PRO A 229 41.41 39.54 -10.19
CA PRO A 229 42.73 38.96 -10.38
C PRO A 229 43.46 38.96 -9.05
N PHE A 230 44.08 37.83 -8.69
CA PHE A 230 45.01 37.78 -7.58
C PHE A 230 46.13 38.77 -7.92
N ASN A 231 46.02 40.02 -7.44
CA ASN A 231 47.07 41.01 -7.62
C ASN A 231 48.27 40.47 -6.85
N ALA A 232 49.14 39.74 -7.54
CA ALA A 232 50.51 39.43 -7.16
C ALA A 232 51.37 40.72 -7.18
N THR A 233 50.81 41.83 -6.70
CA THR A 233 51.41 43.16 -6.61
C THR A 233 50.96 43.87 -5.34
N THR A 234 51.04 43.18 -4.21
CA THR A 234 51.38 43.79 -2.91
C THR A 234 52.49 43.00 -2.20
N GLY A 235 53.36 42.35 -2.99
CA GLY A 235 54.70 42.02 -2.54
C GLY A 235 55.61 43.24 -2.66
N SER A 236 55.42 44.27 -1.83
CA SER A 236 56.44 45.27 -1.45
C SER A 236 55.90 46.31 -0.47
N THR A 237 56.65 46.50 0.63
CA THR A 237 56.58 47.55 1.65
C THR A 237 55.44 47.50 2.67
N SER A 238 55.64 46.73 3.76
CA SER A 238 55.70 47.28 5.13
C SER A 238 56.08 46.20 6.17
N SER A 239 57.24 45.58 5.96
CA SER A 239 58.02 45.07 7.09
C SER A 239 58.85 46.23 7.62
N ASN A 240 58.38 46.91 8.68
CA ASN A 240 59.15 47.67 9.67
C ASN A 240 58.22 48.62 10.44
N LEU A 241 57.72 48.19 11.60
CA LEU A 241 57.75 49.01 12.82
C LEU A 241 57.42 48.12 14.03
N ALA A 242 58.40 47.29 14.40
CA ALA A 242 58.53 46.85 15.77
C ALA A 242 59.17 48.00 16.58
N ASN A 243 58.71 48.15 17.82
CA ASN A 243 59.19 49.01 18.90
C ASN A 243 58.68 50.46 18.93
N SER A 244 57.70 50.72 19.82
CA SER A 244 58.01 51.42 21.08
C SER A 244 56.79 51.64 22.01
N ARG A 245 56.92 51.10 23.24
CA ARG A 245 56.61 51.73 24.55
C ARG A 245 55.14 51.75 24.99
N THR A 246 54.72 50.84 25.90
CA THR A 246 54.79 50.94 27.38
C THR A 246 54.14 52.19 27.99
N SER A 247 52.99 52.01 28.66
CA SER A 247 52.67 52.47 30.03
C SER A 247 51.19 52.16 30.35
N LEU A 248 50.87 51.19 31.21
CA LEU A 248 50.74 51.29 32.68
C LEU A 248 49.51 52.09 33.14
N ASN A 249 48.42 51.38 33.49
CA ASN A 249 47.80 51.31 34.84
C ASN A 249 46.53 50.42 34.74
N SER A 250 46.40 49.29 35.44
CA SER A 250 45.93 49.16 36.84
C SER A 250 44.56 49.85 37.02
N THR A 251 43.46 49.20 37.36
CA THR A 251 43.27 48.34 38.54
C THR A 251 42.00 47.48 38.50
N ASP A 252 42.13 46.30 39.09
CA ASP A 252 41.22 45.62 40.03
C ASP A 252 40.03 44.73 39.61
N ARG A 253 40.07 43.54 40.23
CA ARG A 253 38.97 42.69 40.76
C ARG A 253 38.02 42.02 39.77
N SER A 254 37.53 40.80 39.97
CA SER A 254 37.84 39.65 40.82
C SER A 254 36.73 38.63 40.52
N ASN A 255 37.07 37.39 40.14
CA ASN A 255 36.48 36.11 40.57
C ASN A 255 36.57 35.04 39.48
N LYS A 256 37.30 33.98 39.83
CA LYS A 256 37.08 32.58 39.41
C LYS A 256 36.08 31.94 40.40
N PRO A 257 35.66 30.67 40.24
CA PRO A 257 35.68 29.77 39.07
C PRO A 257 34.24 29.21 38.81
N THR A 258 33.97 28.38 37.81
CA THR A 258 34.01 26.90 37.95
C THR A 258 33.91 26.22 36.58
N ALA A 259 34.72 25.16 36.45
CA ALA A 259 34.74 24.25 35.33
C ALA A 259 33.60 23.22 35.45
N ALA A 260 33.02 22.83 34.32
CA ALA A 260 32.34 21.56 34.16
C ALA A 260 32.86 20.89 32.88
N SER A 261 33.67 19.86 33.09
CA SER A 261 34.11 18.89 32.09
C SER A 261 33.08 17.76 32.07
N PHE A 262 32.39 17.57 30.94
CA PHE A 262 31.52 16.40 30.74
C PHE A 262 32.32 15.34 30.00
N THR A 263 32.67 14.29 30.73
CA THR A 263 33.26 13.06 30.23
C THR A 263 32.23 12.24 29.47
N SER A 264 32.58 11.84 28.25
CA SER A 264 31.91 10.84 27.45
C SER A 264 32.40 9.44 27.82
N SER A 265 31.49 8.56 28.22
CA SER A 265 31.65 7.10 28.13
C SER A 265 30.35 6.36 28.44
N SER A 266 29.80 5.63 27.47
CA SER A 266 29.59 4.18 27.60
C SER A 266 29.02 3.59 26.31
N ARG A 267 29.44 2.36 26.07
CA ARG A 267 29.37 1.55 24.85
C ARG A 267 28.78 0.20 25.27
N GLN A 268 27.63 -0.21 24.72
CA GLN A 268 27.09 -1.58 24.79
C GLN A 268 26.17 -1.78 23.57
N LYS A 269 26.57 -2.47 22.48
CA LYS A 269 26.63 -3.93 22.21
C LYS A 269 25.29 -4.69 22.26
N HIS A 270 24.86 -5.07 21.06
CA HIS A 270 24.17 -6.30 20.60
C HIS A 270 22.83 -6.76 21.20
N GLY A 271 21.83 -6.81 20.32
CA GLY A 271 20.70 -7.74 20.36
C GLY A 271 20.19 -7.93 18.92
N LYS A 272 20.14 -9.18 18.46
CA LYS A 272 19.99 -9.62 17.07
C LYS A 272 18.70 -10.43 17.02
N ASP A 273 17.65 -9.93 16.36
CA ASP A 273 16.48 -10.74 16.01
C ASP A 273 16.08 -10.46 14.56
N ARG A 274 16.45 -11.42 13.70
CA ARG A 274 15.96 -11.55 12.33
C ARG A 274 14.68 -12.38 12.39
N LEU A 275 13.56 -11.79 11.99
CA LEU A 275 12.38 -12.56 11.62
C LEU A 275 12.52 -12.97 10.15
N ASP A 276 12.55 -14.28 9.97
CA ASP A 276 12.59 -15.00 8.70
C ASP A 276 11.17 -15.07 8.12
N THR A 277 10.93 -14.32 7.05
CA THR A 277 9.76 -14.49 6.18
C THR A 277 10.25 -14.75 4.75
N SER A 278 10.92 -15.88 4.56
CA SER A 278 11.15 -16.45 3.23
C SER A 278 10.07 -17.47 2.89
N ARG A 279 9.10 -17.03 2.07
CA ARG A 279 8.41 -17.79 1.00
C ARG A 279 7.22 -16.97 0.50
N ILE A 280 7.53 -15.91 -0.23
CA ILE A 280 6.60 -15.35 -1.22
C ILE A 280 6.98 -16.01 -2.54
N VAL A 281 5.99 -16.64 -3.15
CA VAL A 281 6.09 -17.37 -4.41
C VAL A 281 6.50 -16.37 -5.49
N ASP A 282 7.56 -16.67 -6.23
CA ASP A 282 7.95 -16.00 -7.47
C ASP A 282 6.72 -15.92 -8.39
N MET A 283 6.24 -14.71 -8.62
CA MET A 283 5.57 -14.36 -9.86
C MET A 283 6.59 -13.53 -10.64
N GLU A 284 7.42 -14.22 -11.39
CA GLU A 284 7.93 -13.66 -12.64
C GLU A 284 6.70 -13.39 -13.52
N GLU A 285 6.55 -12.15 -13.95
CA GLU A 285 6.09 -11.85 -15.31
C GLU A 285 6.49 -10.40 -15.64
N ASP A 286 7.15 -10.32 -16.79
CA ASP A 286 7.63 -9.15 -17.51
C ASP A 286 6.54 -8.08 -17.65
N ASP A 287 6.94 -6.81 -17.52
CA ASP A 287 6.28 -5.69 -18.21
C ASP A 287 7.38 -4.64 -18.43
N GLU A 288 8.22 -4.94 -19.42
CA GLU A 288 8.79 -3.93 -20.31
C GLU A 288 7.61 -3.25 -21.00
N ASP A 289 7.13 -2.12 -20.47
CA ASP A 289 6.33 -1.20 -21.25
C ASP A 289 7.21 0.01 -21.55
N GLU A 290 7.68 -0.04 -22.80
CA GLU A 290 8.39 0.95 -23.56
C GLU A 290 7.66 2.31 -23.57
N ASP A 291 8.48 3.34 -23.71
CA ASP A 291 8.07 4.70 -23.98
C ASP A 291 7.30 4.78 -25.32
N ASP A 292 5.99 5.04 -25.29
CA ASP A 292 5.27 5.60 -26.44
C ASP A 292 5.04 7.10 -26.19
N GLU A 293 6.09 7.88 -26.50
CA GLU A 293 5.91 9.26 -26.94
C GLU A 293 5.46 9.27 -28.42
N GLU A 294 4.65 10.27 -28.77
CA GLU A 294 4.25 10.69 -30.13
C GLU A 294 3.06 9.95 -30.77
N ASP A 295 1.92 10.63 -30.85
CA ASP A 295 1.35 10.98 -32.16
C ASP A 295 0.57 12.31 -32.03
N ASP A 296 1.17 13.34 -32.62
CA ASP A 296 0.50 14.53 -33.13
C ASP A 296 -0.58 14.09 -34.14
N ASP A 297 -1.78 14.64 -34.03
CA ASP A 297 -2.69 14.76 -35.16
C ASP A 297 -3.45 16.08 -35.03
N GLU A 298 -2.77 17.11 -35.52
CA GLU A 298 -3.28 18.37 -36.00
C GLU A 298 -4.36 18.12 -37.08
N TYR A 299 -5.61 18.46 -36.76
CA TYR A 299 -6.66 18.64 -37.78
C TYR A 299 -7.19 20.06 -37.68
N ASP A 300 -6.60 20.93 -38.49
CA ASP A 300 -7.20 22.19 -38.93
C ASP A 300 -7.92 22.00 -40.27
N ASP A 301 -8.92 22.87 -40.45
CA ASP A 301 -9.63 23.29 -41.66
C ASP A 301 -10.90 22.55 -42.15
N GLU A 302 -12.01 23.22 -41.80
CA GLU A 302 -13.00 23.85 -42.70
C GLU A 302 -13.75 22.96 -43.71
N ASP A 303 -15.07 22.84 -43.51
CA ASP A 303 -16.04 23.37 -44.48
C ASP A 303 -17.47 23.45 -43.90
N ASP A 304 -17.99 24.67 -43.95
CA ASP A 304 -19.32 25.09 -44.41
C ASP A 304 -20.59 24.32 -43.94
N GLU A 305 -21.41 24.95 -43.09
CA GLU A 305 -22.84 25.05 -43.38
C GLU A 305 -23.52 26.21 -42.62
N SER A 306 -24.06 27.12 -43.43
CA SER A 306 -25.02 28.19 -43.17
C SER A 306 -26.05 27.99 -42.04
N GLN A 307 -26.16 28.97 -41.14
CA GLN A 307 -27.35 29.81 -40.91
C GLN A 307 -27.04 31.07 -40.09
#